data_AF-A0A951YAR3-F1
#
_entry.id   AF-A0A951YAR3-F1
#
_cell.length_a   1.000
_cell.length_b   1.000
_cell.length_c   1.000
_cell.angle_alpha   90.00
_cell.angle_beta   90.00
_cell.angle_gamma   90.00
#
_symmetry.space_group_name_H-M   'P 1'
#
loop_
_entity.id
_entity.type
_entity.pdbx_description
1 polymer ?
#
loop_
_entity_poly.entity_id
_entity_poly.type
_entity_poly.pdbx_seq_one_letter_code
_entity_poly.pdbx_strand_id
1 'polypeptide(L)'
;MRKLLLIMLMSLPFISIGKDNNQLSGNWREVKRLANGKAVSFQDTIFFEFKPGNEYVWQKAHGFIYRGSYKLENGALDIGMRYFTIVENKKKSLVLKDDVGTYYFEPYTPTSQMTPGRAPEQYAPVTSINQMVGTWDKFKGTSASTQQQIDYTRAVKKVEIFASPENGKLGYIYAGKDAENAPSWYVESFSNQTLYCNGKDRRQFKVLKAANNELIIEENGFTYFLRRFK
;
A
#
# COMPACT_ATOMS: atom_id res chain seq x y z
N MET A 1 -52.48 27.49 -31.85
CA MET A 1 -51.62 27.45 -30.64
C MET A 1 -50.26 26.90 -31.04
N ARG A 2 -49.21 27.72 -30.86
CA ARG A 2 -47.82 27.41 -31.19
C ARG A 2 -47.21 26.49 -30.14
N LYS A 3 -46.65 25.34 -30.54
CA LYS A 3 -45.53 24.68 -29.85
C LYS A 3 -44.69 23.93 -30.88
N LEU A 4 -43.71 24.60 -31.50
CA LEU A 4 -42.60 23.92 -32.14
C LEU A 4 -41.50 23.80 -31.08
N LEU A 5 -41.26 22.58 -30.63
CA LEU A 5 -40.22 22.22 -29.68
C LEU A 5 -38.91 22.07 -30.48
N LEU A 6 -38.03 23.06 -30.41
CA LEU A 6 -36.69 22.99 -31.01
C LEU A 6 -35.77 22.27 -30.01
N ILE A 7 -35.56 20.96 -30.19
CA ILE A 7 -34.57 20.20 -29.42
C ILE A 7 -33.20 20.47 -30.04
N MET A 8 -32.44 21.37 -29.42
CA MET A 8 -31.04 21.61 -29.75
C MET A 8 -30.21 20.45 -29.17
N LEU A 9 -29.92 19.41 -29.97
CA LEU A 9 -28.93 18.40 -29.64
C LEU A 9 -27.56 19.11 -29.56
N MET A 10 -27.09 19.41 -28.35
CA MET A 10 -25.69 19.71 -28.11
C MET A 10 -24.87 18.43 -28.35
N SER A 11 -24.32 18.29 -29.55
CA SER A 11 -23.22 17.38 -29.82
C SER A 11 -21.98 17.88 -29.08
N LEU A 12 -21.86 17.52 -27.80
CA LEU A 12 -20.58 17.59 -27.12
C LEU A 12 -19.64 16.63 -27.85
N PRO A 13 -18.48 17.10 -28.35
CA PRO A 13 -17.45 16.17 -28.79
C PRO A 13 -17.02 15.39 -27.56
N PHE A 14 -17.45 14.14 -27.46
CA PHE A 14 -16.80 13.17 -26.62
C PHE A 14 -15.37 13.07 -27.16
N ILE A 15 -14.46 13.83 -26.54
CA ILE A 15 -13.04 13.54 -26.64
C ILE A 15 -12.92 12.15 -26.03
N SER A 16 -12.90 11.15 -26.90
CA SER A 16 -12.42 9.82 -26.61
C SER A 16 -10.98 10.00 -26.15
N ILE A 17 -10.79 10.20 -24.84
CA ILE A 17 -9.49 10.10 -24.20
C ILE A 17 -9.02 8.69 -24.52
N GLY A 18 -7.98 8.63 -25.35
CA GLY A 18 -7.36 7.41 -25.79
C GLY A 18 -7.18 6.48 -24.60
N LYS A 19 -7.57 5.23 -24.81
CA LYS A 19 -7.23 4.09 -23.97
C LYS A 19 -5.73 3.81 -24.15
N ASP A 20 -4.90 4.82 -23.87
CA ASP A 20 -3.47 4.63 -23.79
C ASP A 20 -3.23 3.79 -22.55
N ASN A 21 -2.46 2.71 -22.75
CA ASN A 21 -1.91 1.88 -21.71
C ASN A 21 -1.00 2.76 -20.83
N ASN A 22 -1.61 3.53 -19.93
CA ASN A 22 -0.96 4.38 -18.94
C ASN A 22 -0.24 3.46 -17.93
N GLN A 23 0.75 2.69 -18.34
CA GLN A 23 1.62 1.99 -17.41
C GLN A 23 2.70 2.95 -16.97
N LEU A 24 2.73 3.25 -15.68
CA LEU A 24 3.87 3.93 -15.08
C LEU A 24 5.04 2.95 -15.09
N SER A 25 6.21 3.41 -15.51
CA SER A 25 7.42 2.60 -15.53
C SER A 25 8.65 3.46 -15.26
N GLY A 26 9.72 2.82 -14.79
CA GLY A 26 11.02 3.43 -14.60
C GLY A 26 11.19 4.14 -13.26
N ASN A 27 12.35 4.77 -13.12
CA ASN A 27 12.81 5.42 -11.90
C ASN A 27 12.55 6.92 -11.99
N TRP A 28 11.91 7.49 -10.98
CA TRP A 28 11.48 8.88 -10.91
C TRP A 28 11.97 9.54 -9.62
N ARG A 29 12.54 10.73 -9.74
CA ARG A 29 12.99 11.54 -8.60
C ARG A 29 12.24 12.85 -8.57
N GLU A 30 11.77 13.25 -7.39
CA GLU A 30 11.16 14.54 -7.16
C GLU A 30 12.18 15.66 -7.35
N VAL A 31 11.82 16.66 -8.15
CA VAL A 31 12.66 17.83 -8.42
C VAL A 31 12.01 19.14 -8.02
N LYS A 32 10.68 19.14 -7.83
CA LYS A 32 9.95 20.34 -7.43
C LYS A 32 8.66 19.96 -6.69
N ARG A 33 8.36 20.73 -5.65
CA ARG A 33 7.15 20.62 -4.83
C ARG A 33 6.43 21.96 -4.80
N LEU A 34 5.12 21.94 -5.03
CA LEU A 34 4.24 23.09 -4.82
C LEU A 34 3.26 22.78 -3.68
N ALA A 35 3.13 23.71 -2.74
CA ALA A 35 2.04 23.72 -1.75
C ALA A 35 1.23 25.00 -1.94
N ASN A 36 -0.09 24.88 -2.07
CA ASN A 36 -0.98 26.01 -2.38
C ASN A 36 -0.50 26.83 -3.60
N GLY A 37 -0.01 26.14 -4.63
CA GLY A 37 0.50 26.74 -5.86
C GLY A 37 1.89 27.41 -5.75
N LYS A 38 2.50 27.47 -4.57
CA LYS A 38 3.81 28.09 -4.33
C LYS A 38 4.90 27.04 -4.19
N ALA A 39 6.08 27.33 -4.73
CA ALA A 39 7.23 26.45 -4.60
C ALA A 39 7.70 26.35 -3.14
N VAL A 40 8.00 25.13 -2.70
CA VAL A 40 8.48 24.84 -1.35
C VAL A 40 9.82 24.13 -1.43
N SER A 41 10.76 24.52 -0.57
CA SER A 41 12.02 23.80 -0.40
C SER A 41 11.79 22.50 0.39
N PHE A 42 12.52 21.45 0.02
CA PHE A 42 12.43 20.15 0.69
C PHE A 42 13.80 19.50 0.73
N GLN A 43 14.04 18.73 1.80
CA GLN A 43 15.21 17.86 1.96
C GLN A 43 14.82 16.38 1.91
N ASP A 44 13.51 16.08 1.96
CA ASP A 44 12.94 14.75 1.97
C ASP A 44 12.50 14.29 0.56
N THR A 45 13.41 14.39 -0.42
CA THR A 45 13.15 14.08 -1.84
C THR A 45 12.45 12.73 -2.01
N ILE A 46 11.32 12.72 -2.71
CA ILE A 46 10.61 11.48 -3.05
C ILE A 46 11.26 10.80 -4.26
N PHE A 47 11.37 9.49 -4.18
CA PHE A 47 11.78 8.59 -5.25
C PHE A 47 10.68 7.55 -5.50
N PHE A 48 10.39 7.29 -6.76
CA PHE A 48 9.56 6.18 -7.21
C PHE A 48 10.38 5.28 -8.14
N GLU A 49 10.18 3.98 -8.03
CA GLU A 49 10.50 3.01 -9.09
C GLU A 49 9.20 2.31 -9.45
N PHE A 50 8.71 2.47 -10.68
CA PHE A 50 7.61 1.68 -11.20
C PHE A 50 8.16 0.51 -12.01
N LYS A 51 7.88 -0.70 -11.54
CA LYS A 51 8.34 -1.94 -12.17
C LYS A 51 7.28 -2.46 -13.16
N PRO A 52 7.64 -3.37 -14.08
CA PRO A 52 6.68 -4.02 -14.96
C PRO A 52 5.50 -4.61 -14.20
N GLY A 53 4.30 -4.52 -14.77
CA GLY A 53 3.06 -4.88 -14.09
C GLY A 53 2.53 -3.71 -13.27
N ASN A 54 2.19 -3.95 -12.00
CA ASN A 54 1.61 -2.95 -11.11
C ASN A 54 2.43 -2.73 -9.85
N GLU A 55 3.74 -2.95 -9.88
CA GLU A 55 4.59 -2.84 -8.71
C GLU A 55 5.31 -1.50 -8.62
N TYR A 56 5.49 -1.01 -7.40
CA TYR A 56 6.26 0.19 -7.15
C TYR A 56 7.22 0.03 -5.96
N VAL A 57 8.29 0.81 -5.99
CA VAL A 57 9.08 1.21 -4.83
C VAL A 57 8.84 2.69 -4.62
N TRP A 58 8.59 3.09 -3.38
CA TRP A 58 8.50 4.49 -2.97
C TRP A 58 9.44 4.72 -1.80
N GLN A 59 10.16 5.83 -1.84
CA GLN A 59 11.06 6.21 -0.77
C GLN A 59 11.12 7.72 -0.67
N LYS A 60 11.06 8.26 0.55
CA LYS A 60 11.57 9.61 0.82
C LYS A 60 13.05 9.51 1.18
N ALA A 61 13.87 10.47 0.75
CA ALA A 61 15.27 10.57 1.14
C ALA A 61 15.41 10.42 2.66
N HIS A 62 16.35 9.57 3.09
CA HIS A 62 16.57 9.22 4.51
C HIS A 62 15.38 8.52 5.22
N GLY A 63 14.30 8.23 4.50
CA GLY A 63 13.14 7.50 4.97
C GLY A 63 13.17 6.02 4.60
N PHE A 64 12.16 5.29 5.09
CA PHE A 64 11.96 3.89 4.77
C PHE A 64 11.68 3.66 3.28
N ILE A 65 12.09 2.49 2.80
CA ILE A 65 11.68 1.98 1.48
C ILE A 65 10.33 1.29 1.63
N TYR A 66 9.38 1.69 0.80
CA TYR A 66 8.06 1.09 0.68
C TYR A 66 8.02 0.36 -0.65
N ARG A 67 7.50 -0.86 -0.64
CA ARG A 67 7.26 -1.66 -1.83
C ARG A 67 5.81 -2.08 -1.80
N GLY A 68 5.15 -2.13 -2.94
CA GLY A 68 3.77 -2.57 -3.01
C GLY A 68 3.27 -2.63 -4.43
N SER A 69 1.97 -2.87 -4.58
CA SER A 69 1.31 -2.70 -5.85
C SER A 69 0.53 -1.40 -5.90
N TYR A 70 0.42 -0.82 -7.08
CA TYR A 70 -0.34 0.37 -7.36
C TYR A 70 -1.53 0.06 -8.26
N LYS A 71 -2.50 0.97 -8.29
CA LYS A 71 -3.62 0.95 -9.25
C LYS A 71 -3.68 2.27 -10.00
N LEU A 72 -4.11 2.17 -11.25
CA LEU A 72 -4.36 3.31 -12.10
C LEU A 72 -5.82 3.29 -12.52
N GLU A 73 -6.60 4.20 -11.95
CA GLU A 73 -8.04 4.29 -12.17
C GLU A 73 -8.42 5.76 -12.31
N ASN A 74 -9.18 6.09 -13.35
CA ASN A 74 -9.71 7.44 -13.59
C ASN A 74 -8.64 8.56 -13.58
N GLY A 75 -7.46 8.30 -14.13
CA GLY A 75 -6.36 9.27 -14.17
C GLY A 75 -5.67 9.50 -12.83
N ALA A 76 -5.83 8.59 -11.88
CA ALA A 76 -5.20 8.65 -10.57
C ALA A 76 -4.31 7.43 -10.29
N LEU A 77 -3.32 7.65 -9.44
CA LEU A 77 -2.40 6.67 -8.88
C LEU A 77 -2.77 6.40 -7.42
N ASP A 78 -3.24 5.20 -7.16
CA ASP A 78 -3.45 4.68 -5.81
C ASP A 78 -2.31 3.73 -5.45
N ILE A 79 -1.54 4.07 -4.42
CA ILE A 79 -0.47 3.23 -3.86
C ILE A 79 -0.84 2.63 -2.50
N GLY A 80 -2.13 2.60 -2.16
CA GLY A 80 -2.69 2.11 -0.89
C GLY A 80 -2.50 3.06 0.28
N MET A 81 -1.30 3.64 0.44
CA MET A 81 -1.02 4.61 1.53
C MET A 81 -1.29 6.06 1.16
N ARG A 82 -1.32 6.36 -0.15
CA ARG A 82 -1.57 7.69 -0.71
C ARG A 82 -2.27 7.55 -2.04
N TYR A 83 -3.10 8.54 -2.33
CA TYR A 83 -3.84 8.67 -3.58
C TYR A 83 -3.40 9.95 -4.28
N PHE A 84 -2.97 9.85 -5.53
CA PHE A 84 -2.54 10.98 -6.34
C PHE A 84 -3.40 11.10 -7.59
N THR A 85 -3.82 12.31 -7.93
CA THR A 85 -4.21 12.63 -9.31
C THR A 85 -2.96 12.70 -10.18
N ILE A 86 -2.96 12.02 -11.33
CA ILE A 86 -1.90 12.15 -12.33
C ILE A 86 -2.22 13.38 -13.17
N VAL A 87 -1.46 14.46 -12.94
CA VAL A 87 -1.59 15.70 -13.70
C VAL A 87 -0.86 15.61 -15.03
N GLU A 88 0.28 14.92 -15.06
CA GLU A 88 1.05 14.69 -16.28
C GLU A 88 1.80 13.35 -16.20
N ASN A 89 1.83 12.60 -17.30
CA ASN A 89 2.67 11.41 -17.48
C ASN A 89 3.28 11.42 -18.90
N LYS A 90 4.53 11.84 -19.01
CA LYS A 90 5.31 11.92 -20.26
C LYS A 90 6.66 11.27 -20.05
N LYS A 91 7.34 10.89 -21.13
CA LYS A 91 8.66 10.22 -21.10
C LYS A 91 9.73 10.88 -20.20
N LYS A 92 9.66 12.20 -19.99
CA LYS A 92 10.62 12.98 -19.20
C LYS A 92 10.01 13.68 -17.98
N SER A 93 8.72 13.52 -17.73
CA SER A 93 8.02 14.30 -16.70
C SER A 93 6.81 13.53 -16.18
N LEU A 94 6.75 13.38 -14.87
CA LEU A 94 5.61 12.86 -14.15
C LEU A 94 5.19 13.90 -13.12
N VAL A 95 3.91 14.27 -13.11
CA VAL A 95 3.37 15.24 -12.16
C VAL A 95 2.21 14.61 -11.40
N LEU A 96 2.37 14.49 -10.10
CA LEU A 96 1.40 13.91 -9.19
C LEU A 96 0.86 14.98 -8.25
N LYS A 97 -0.44 14.93 -7.94
CA LYS A 97 -1.08 15.86 -7.01
C LYS A 97 -1.91 15.12 -5.98
N ASP A 98 -1.77 15.50 -4.72
CA ASP A 98 -2.67 15.08 -3.63
C ASP A 98 -3.26 16.32 -2.93
N ASP A 99 -3.85 16.12 -1.76
CA ASP A 99 -4.38 17.16 -0.88
C ASP A 99 -3.30 18.04 -0.25
N VAL A 100 -2.06 17.55 -0.14
CA VAL A 100 -0.93 18.25 0.47
C VAL A 100 -0.20 19.12 -0.55
N GLY A 101 -0.08 18.67 -1.80
CA GLY A 101 0.65 19.43 -2.81
C GLY A 101 0.69 18.83 -4.20
N THR A 102 1.48 19.48 -5.06
CA THR A 102 1.82 19.00 -6.40
C THR A 102 3.31 18.72 -6.49
N TYR A 103 3.64 17.53 -6.96
CA TYR A 103 4.98 16.97 -6.98
C TYR A 103 5.40 16.72 -8.42
N TYR A 104 6.55 17.25 -8.80
CA TYR A 104 7.12 17.13 -10.14
C TYR A 104 8.30 16.19 -10.09
N PHE A 105 8.31 15.22 -10.98
CA PHE A 105 9.32 14.18 -11.07
C PHE A 105 9.96 14.15 -12.45
N GLU A 106 11.25 13.81 -12.46
CA GLU A 106 12.00 13.50 -13.67
C GLU A 106 12.55 12.07 -13.61
N PRO A 107 12.81 11.43 -14.77
CA PRO A 107 13.53 10.17 -14.80
C PRO A 107 14.93 10.29 -14.18
N TYR A 108 15.35 9.33 -13.37
CA TYR A 108 16.70 9.30 -12.82
C TYR A 108 17.32 7.91 -12.93
N THR A 109 18.64 7.86 -12.99
CA THR A 109 19.39 6.60 -12.84
C THR A 109 19.82 6.49 -11.38
N PRO A 110 19.39 5.46 -10.62
CA PRO A 110 19.89 5.23 -9.28
C PRO A 110 21.40 5.06 -9.30
N THR A 111 22.13 5.85 -8.54
CA THR A 111 23.54 5.57 -8.25
C THR A 111 23.61 4.47 -7.20
N SER A 112 24.63 3.62 -7.26
CA SER A 112 24.84 2.41 -6.44
C SER A 112 24.85 2.65 -4.91
N GLN A 113 24.68 3.89 -4.46
CA GLN A 113 24.48 4.29 -3.07
C GLN A 113 23.02 4.19 -2.60
N MET A 114 22.06 3.86 -3.48
CA MET A 114 20.77 3.31 -3.07
C MET A 114 20.96 1.83 -2.73
N THR A 115 21.59 1.56 -1.59
CA THR A 115 21.90 0.20 -1.11
C THR A 115 20.66 -0.68 -1.18
N PRO A 116 20.72 -1.85 -1.86
CA PRO A 116 19.63 -2.81 -1.86
C PRO A 116 19.47 -3.37 -0.44
N GLY A 117 18.26 -3.23 0.09
CA GLY A 117 17.83 -3.91 1.30
C GLY A 117 18.50 -3.37 2.56
N ARG A 118 17.70 -2.78 3.44
CA ARG A 118 18.01 -2.89 4.86
C ARG A 118 18.30 -4.38 5.12
N ALA A 119 19.47 -4.72 5.66
CA ALA A 119 19.68 -6.05 6.24
C ALA A 119 18.42 -6.37 7.07
N PRO A 120 17.84 -7.59 6.97
CA PRO A 120 16.61 -7.92 7.68
C PRO A 120 16.78 -7.46 9.12
N GLU A 121 15.94 -6.50 9.54
CA GLU A 121 16.03 -5.96 10.89
C GLU A 121 15.97 -7.16 11.83
N GLN A 122 17.04 -7.38 12.59
CA GLN A 122 17.09 -8.49 13.51
C GLN A 122 16.25 -8.09 14.72
N TYR A 123 15.00 -8.54 14.73
CA TYR A 123 14.08 -8.30 15.82
C TYR A 123 14.39 -9.24 16.98
N ALA A 124 14.15 -8.77 18.20
CA ALA A 124 14.08 -9.67 19.35
C ALA A 124 12.98 -10.71 19.12
N PRO A 125 13.19 -11.98 19.52
CA PRO A 125 12.22 -13.03 19.25
C PRO A 125 10.90 -12.76 19.98
N VAL A 126 9.79 -13.04 19.31
CA VAL A 126 8.45 -12.98 19.91
C VAL A 126 8.15 -14.32 20.57
N THR A 127 8.30 -14.40 21.89
CA THR A 127 8.23 -15.68 22.62
C THR A 127 6.85 -15.95 23.21
N SER A 128 5.95 -14.96 23.24
CA SER A 128 4.62 -15.12 23.82
C SER A 128 3.56 -14.38 23.01
N ILE A 129 2.40 -15.01 22.85
CA ILE A 129 1.22 -14.40 22.22
C ILE A 129 0.76 -13.13 22.96
N ASN A 130 1.04 -13.03 24.27
CA ASN A 130 0.68 -11.88 25.08
C ASN A 130 1.35 -10.58 24.61
N GLN A 131 2.51 -10.68 23.94
CA GLN A 131 3.19 -9.53 23.34
C GLN A 131 2.39 -8.90 22.18
N MET A 132 1.46 -9.68 21.59
CA MET A 132 0.64 -9.26 20.47
C MET A 132 -0.77 -8.82 20.88
N VAL A 133 -1.18 -8.91 22.15
CA VAL A 133 -2.56 -8.60 22.58
C VAL A 133 -2.98 -7.19 22.21
N GLY A 134 -4.05 -7.06 21.41
CA GLY A 134 -4.60 -5.80 20.93
C GLY A 134 -5.04 -5.86 19.48
N THR A 135 -5.50 -4.71 18.96
CA THR A 135 -5.93 -4.53 17.58
C THR A 135 -4.84 -3.83 16.77
N TRP A 136 -4.48 -4.41 15.64
CA TRP A 136 -3.41 -3.97 14.76
C TRP A 136 -3.93 -3.81 13.35
N ASP A 137 -3.84 -2.60 12.80
CA ASP A 137 -4.26 -2.33 11.44
C ASP A 137 -3.04 -2.27 10.53
N LYS A 138 -3.16 -2.90 9.37
CA LYS A 138 -2.13 -2.87 8.34
C LYS A 138 -2.01 -1.45 7.81
N PHE A 139 -0.79 -0.93 7.87
CA PHE A 139 -0.44 0.35 7.23
C PHE A 139 0.55 0.17 6.08
N LYS A 140 1.22 -0.99 5.99
CA LYS A 140 2.19 -1.31 4.94
C LYS A 140 2.23 -2.81 4.69
N GLY A 141 2.54 -3.22 3.46
CA GLY A 141 2.89 -4.60 3.15
C GLY A 141 3.91 -4.66 2.02
N THR A 142 4.82 -5.63 2.03
CA THR A 142 5.85 -5.84 1.02
C THR A 142 5.82 -7.29 0.55
N SER A 143 6.30 -7.57 -0.67
CA SER A 143 6.44 -8.93 -1.21
C SER A 143 7.89 -9.20 -1.61
N ALA A 144 8.35 -10.43 -1.42
CA ALA A 144 9.64 -10.92 -1.88
C ALA A 144 9.66 -11.28 -3.37
N SER A 145 8.49 -11.48 -3.98
CA SER A 145 8.32 -11.84 -5.39
C SER A 145 7.30 -10.95 -6.09
N THR A 146 7.42 -10.82 -7.41
CA THR A 146 6.52 -10.00 -8.21
C THR A 146 5.11 -10.57 -8.21
N GLN A 147 4.13 -9.72 -7.89
CA GLN A 147 2.72 -10.10 -7.84
C GLN A 147 1.98 -9.51 -9.04
N GLN A 148 1.33 -10.36 -9.86
CA GLN A 148 0.55 -9.88 -11.02
C GLN A 148 -0.71 -9.12 -10.59
N GLN A 149 -1.31 -9.48 -9.45
CA GLN A 149 -2.48 -8.84 -8.88
C GLN A 149 -2.55 -9.10 -7.36
N ILE A 150 -2.97 -8.11 -6.58
CA ILE A 150 -3.27 -8.31 -5.14
C ILE A 150 -4.68 -8.87 -4.99
N ASP A 151 -4.79 -10.06 -4.40
CA ASP A 151 -6.07 -10.60 -3.95
C ASP A 151 -6.46 -10.03 -2.57
N TYR A 152 -7.32 -9.00 -2.57
CA TYR A 152 -7.82 -8.38 -1.34
C TYR A 152 -8.78 -9.26 -0.52
N THR A 153 -9.23 -10.40 -1.06
CA THR A 153 -9.95 -11.42 -0.26
C THR A 153 -8.99 -12.27 0.57
N ARG A 154 -7.68 -12.09 0.38
CA ARG A 154 -6.60 -12.82 1.04
C ARG A 154 -5.63 -11.92 1.78
N ALA A 155 -5.36 -10.73 1.25
CA ALA A 155 -4.45 -9.77 1.87
C ALA A 155 -4.96 -9.35 3.24
N VAL A 156 -4.13 -9.48 4.28
CA VAL A 156 -4.46 -9.05 5.64
C VAL A 156 -4.71 -7.54 5.67
N LYS A 157 -5.77 -7.10 6.36
CA LYS A 157 -6.02 -5.68 6.69
C LYS A 157 -5.85 -5.39 8.19
N LYS A 158 -6.21 -6.35 9.04
CA LYS A 158 -6.30 -6.16 10.49
C LYS A 158 -6.04 -7.48 11.20
N VAL A 159 -5.36 -7.41 12.33
CA VAL A 159 -5.12 -8.52 13.24
C VAL A 159 -5.58 -8.09 14.62
N GLU A 160 -6.34 -8.94 15.29
CA GLU A 160 -6.83 -8.73 16.63
C GLU A 160 -6.41 -9.93 17.48
N ILE A 161 -5.69 -9.71 18.56
CA ILE A 161 -5.26 -10.76 19.49
C ILE A 161 -5.88 -10.47 20.86
N PHE A 162 -6.52 -11.48 21.43
CA PHE A 162 -7.25 -11.32 22.69
C PHE A 162 -6.34 -11.50 23.90
N ALA A 163 -6.65 -10.75 24.97
CA ALA A 163 -5.95 -10.90 26.25
C ALA A 163 -6.17 -12.28 26.89
N SER A 164 -7.32 -12.89 26.58
CA SER A 164 -7.70 -14.24 26.98
C SER A 164 -8.45 -14.91 25.82
N PRO A 165 -8.35 -16.23 25.63
CA PRO A 165 -9.05 -16.91 24.55
C PRO A 165 -10.55 -16.69 24.61
N GLU A 166 -11.17 -16.34 23.49
CA GLU A 166 -12.61 -16.18 23.35
C GLU A 166 -13.16 -17.31 22.48
N ASN A 167 -14.07 -18.12 23.02
CA ASN A 167 -14.61 -19.30 22.33
C ASN A 167 -13.52 -20.22 21.76
N GLY A 168 -12.43 -20.41 22.51
CA GLY A 168 -11.28 -21.23 22.11
C GLY A 168 -10.36 -20.60 21.06
N LYS A 169 -10.58 -19.33 20.70
CA LYS A 169 -9.79 -18.61 19.70
C LYS A 169 -8.89 -17.60 20.39
N LEU A 170 -7.65 -17.47 19.92
CA LEU A 170 -6.67 -16.53 20.48
C LEU A 170 -6.76 -15.13 19.83
N GLY A 171 -7.52 -15.00 18.75
CA GLY A 171 -7.64 -13.76 18.00
C GLY A 171 -8.29 -13.96 16.63
N TYR A 172 -8.42 -12.85 15.89
CA TYR A 172 -8.97 -12.79 14.55
C TYR A 172 -8.03 -12.12 13.55
N ILE A 173 -8.09 -12.55 12.30
CA ILE A 173 -7.39 -11.93 11.18
C ILE A 173 -8.43 -11.61 10.11
N TYR A 174 -8.38 -10.37 9.63
CA TYR A 174 -9.32 -9.85 8.64
C TYR A 174 -8.60 -9.63 7.32
N ALA A 175 -9.23 -10.01 6.22
CA ALA A 175 -8.83 -9.68 4.86
C ALA A 175 -9.29 -8.26 4.48
N GLY A 176 -8.67 -7.70 3.43
CA GLY A 176 -9.01 -6.38 2.87
C GLY A 176 -10.49 -6.15 2.59
N LYS A 177 -11.21 -7.18 2.15
CA LYS A 177 -12.66 -7.10 1.85
C LYS A 177 -13.58 -7.48 3.01
N ASP A 178 -13.04 -7.88 4.16
CA ASP A 178 -13.88 -8.29 5.29
C ASP A 178 -14.61 -7.08 5.89
N ALA A 179 -15.83 -7.32 6.39
CA ALA A 179 -16.50 -6.37 7.27
C ALA A 179 -15.84 -6.36 8.67
N GLU A 180 -16.13 -5.35 9.48
CA GLU A 180 -15.48 -5.19 10.80
C GLU A 180 -15.76 -6.33 11.78
N ASN A 181 -16.89 -7.02 11.62
CA ASN A 181 -17.35 -8.13 12.47
C ASN A 181 -17.33 -9.50 11.77
N ALA A 182 -16.70 -9.59 10.59
CA ALA A 182 -16.69 -10.81 9.77
C ALA A 182 -15.26 -11.21 9.40
N PRO A 183 -14.45 -11.71 10.36
CA PRO A 183 -13.08 -12.10 10.10
C PRO A 183 -12.99 -13.34 9.21
N SER A 184 -12.14 -13.28 8.19
CA SER A 184 -11.82 -14.41 7.31
C SER A 184 -11.09 -15.56 8.03
N TRP A 185 -10.34 -15.26 9.11
CA TRP A 185 -9.64 -16.27 9.91
C TRP A 185 -9.63 -15.97 11.40
N TYR A 186 -9.36 -16.99 12.18
CA TYR A 186 -9.09 -16.93 13.60
C TYR A 186 -7.77 -17.64 13.94
N VAL A 187 -7.15 -17.22 15.04
CA VAL A 187 -5.89 -17.79 15.55
C VAL A 187 -6.22 -18.97 16.47
N GLU A 188 -5.75 -20.16 16.12
CA GLU A 188 -5.91 -21.39 16.91
C GLU A 188 -4.81 -21.54 17.95
N SER A 189 -3.57 -21.27 17.55
CA SER A 189 -2.41 -21.42 18.42
C SER A 189 -1.26 -20.52 18.00
N PHE A 190 -0.31 -20.32 18.93
CA PHE A 190 0.95 -19.65 18.68
C PHE A 190 2.09 -20.51 19.21
N SER A 191 3.02 -20.89 18.33
CA SER A 191 4.23 -21.62 18.70
C SER A 191 5.34 -21.35 17.67
N ASN A 192 6.60 -21.43 18.10
CA ASN A 192 7.75 -21.21 17.22
C ASN A 192 7.71 -19.88 16.44
N GLN A 193 7.23 -18.80 17.07
CA GLN A 193 7.00 -17.49 16.43
C GLN A 193 6.01 -17.53 15.26
N THR A 194 5.12 -18.52 15.20
CA THR A 194 4.14 -18.66 14.13
C THR A 194 2.73 -18.66 14.70
N LEU A 195 1.86 -17.81 14.13
CA LEU A 195 0.42 -17.85 14.34
C LEU A 195 -0.18 -18.90 13.40
N TYR A 196 -0.77 -19.95 13.97
CA TYR A 196 -1.50 -20.96 13.20
C TYR A 196 -2.97 -20.57 13.17
N CYS A 197 -3.47 -20.35 11.96
CA CYS A 197 -4.77 -19.75 11.72
C CYS A 197 -5.67 -20.67 10.88
N ASN A 198 -6.97 -20.58 11.14
CA ASN A 198 -8.00 -21.35 10.44
C ASN A 198 -9.22 -20.46 10.16
N GLY A 199 -10.19 -20.91 9.36
CA GLY A 199 -11.32 -20.12 8.89
C GLY A 199 -11.66 -20.47 7.44
N LYS A 200 -11.58 -19.49 6.53
CA LYS A 200 -11.79 -19.70 5.09
C LYS A 200 -10.85 -20.77 4.51
N ASP A 201 -9.64 -20.87 5.06
CA ASP A 201 -8.60 -21.86 4.79
C ASP A 201 -7.55 -21.81 5.91
N ARG A 202 -6.64 -22.78 5.93
CA ARG A 202 -5.53 -22.79 6.88
C ARG A 202 -4.42 -21.85 6.44
N ARG A 203 -3.93 -21.01 7.35
CA ARG A 203 -2.84 -20.06 7.12
C ARG A 203 -1.86 -20.07 8.28
N GLN A 204 -0.62 -19.69 7.99
CA GLN A 204 0.44 -19.59 8.99
C GLN A 204 1.17 -18.27 8.80
N PHE A 205 1.27 -17.49 9.86
CA PHE A 205 1.99 -16.22 9.83
C PHE A 205 3.17 -16.27 10.78
N LYS A 206 4.39 -16.16 10.23
CA LYS A 206 5.58 -15.97 11.04
C LYS A 206 5.59 -14.55 11.59
N VAL A 207 5.61 -14.43 12.91
CA VAL A 207 5.70 -13.17 13.62
C VAL A 207 7.16 -12.77 13.69
N LEU A 208 7.51 -11.66 13.03
CA LEU A 208 8.86 -11.12 13.02
C LEU A 208 9.07 -10.13 14.17
N LYS A 209 8.04 -9.35 14.54
CA LYS A 209 8.11 -8.33 15.59
C LYS A 209 6.75 -8.14 16.25
N ALA A 210 6.74 -7.94 17.56
CA ALA A 210 5.57 -7.52 18.33
C ALA A 210 6.01 -6.59 19.48
N ALA A 211 6.38 -5.35 19.13
CA ALA A 211 6.94 -4.39 20.08
C ALA A 211 6.81 -2.95 19.56
N ASN A 212 6.88 -1.97 20.47
CA ASN A 212 6.92 -0.54 20.13
C ASN A 212 5.77 -0.09 19.22
N ASN A 213 4.56 -0.55 19.53
CA ASN A 213 3.36 -0.27 18.74
C ASN A 213 3.42 -0.76 17.27
N GLU A 214 4.28 -1.74 16.98
CA GLU A 214 4.37 -2.35 15.66
C GLU A 214 4.30 -3.88 15.76
N LEU A 215 3.47 -4.47 14.91
CA LEU A 215 3.38 -5.91 14.67
C LEU A 215 3.81 -6.17 13.22
N ILE A 216 4.79 -7.05 13.04
CA ILE A 216 5.25 -7.46 11.72
C ILE A 216 5.04 -8.96 11.60
N ILE A 217 4.27 -9.36 10.59
CA ILE A 217 4.00 -10.76 10.29
C ILE A 217 4.34 -11.07 8.83
N GLU A 218 4.72 -12.30 8.55
CA GLU A 218 5.10 -12.75 7.21
C GLU A 218 4.39 -14.06 6.86
N GLU A 219 3.95 -14.17 5.61
CA GLU A 219 3.46 -15.42 5.03
C GLU A 219 3.88 -15.49 3.56
N ASN A 220 4.48 -16.61 3.13
CA ASN A 220 4.80 -16.89 1.72
C ASN A 220 5.56 -15.75 1.01
N GLY A 221 6.49 -15.11 1.72
CA GLY A 221 7.26 -13.97 1.19
C GLY A 221 6.52 -12.63 1.19
N PHE A 222 5.27 -12.58 1.66
CA PHE A 222 4.59 -11.32 1.95
C PHE A 222 4.79 -10.92 3.41
N THR A 223 5.31 -9.72 3.63
CA THR A 223 5.44 -9.12 4.95
C THR A 223 4.36 -8.07 5.14
N TYR A 224 3.62 -8.15 6.23
CA TYR A 224 2.62 -7.18 6.65
C TYR A 224 3.15 -6.41 7.85
N PHE A 225 3.08 -5.08 7.76
CA PHE A 225 3.43 -4.16 8.84
C PHE A 225 2.12 -3.57 9.36
N LEU A 226 1.85 -3.83 10.63
CA LEU A 226 0.65 -3.41 11.33
C LEU A 226 0.99 -2.52 12.52
N ARG A 227 0.11 -1.58 12.83
CA ARG A 227 0.28 -0.62 13.91
C ARG A 227 -1.03 -0.52 14.69
N ARG A 228 -0.99 -0.16 15.97
CA ARG A 228 -2.20 0.26 16.69
C ARG A 228 -2.40 1.75 16.44
N PHE A 229 -3.54 2.10 15.87
CA PHE A 229 -4.00 3.49 15.75
C PHE A 229 -4.84 3.84 16.97
N LYS A 230 -4.21 3.82 18.14
CA LYS A 230 -4.73 4.32 19.42
C LYS A 230 -3.57 4.92 20.20
#